data_AF-A0A7X7Q4C9-F1
#
_entry.id   AF-A0A7X7Q4C9-F1
#
_cell.length_a   1.000
_cell.length_b   1.000
_cell.length_c   1.000
_cell.angle_alpha   90.00
_cell.angle_beta   90.00
_cell.angle_gamma   90.00
#
_symmetry.space_group_name_H-M   'P 1'
#
loop_
_entity.id
_entity.type
_entity.pdbx_description
1 polymer ?
#
loop_
_entity_poly.entity_id
_entity_poly.type
_entity_poly.pdbx_seq_one_letter_code
_entity_poly.pdbx_strand_id
1 'polypeptide(L)' 'MKEESNKDKVLSYLKEVVSADRNRVVVEGMTNLGLVEMTRKKVRGSLRDAVTKPCPVCGGTGRLIQQPSQRSSV' A
#
# COMPACT_ATOMS: atom_id res chain seq x y z
N MET A 1 -13.27 -9.44 -10.10
CA MET A 1 -12.04 -10.03 -10.66
C MET A 1 -12.02 -11.55 -10.40
N LYS A 2 -13.08 -12.25 -10.87
CA LYS A 2 -13.29 -13.68 -10.56
C LYS A 2 -12.56 -14.60 -11.54
N GLU A 3 -12.50 -14.17 -12.81
CA GLU A 3 -11.75 -14.86 -13.86
C GLU A 3 -10.24 -14.62 -13.74
N GLU A 4 -9.46 -15.68 -13.94
CA GLU A 4 -7.98 -15.61 -13.93
C GLU A 4 -7.46 -14.69 -15.05
N SER A 5 -8.11 -14.72 -16.21
CA SER A 5 -7.78 -13.85 -17.35
C SER A 5 -7.84 -12.35 -17.02
N ASN A 6 -8.68 -11.95 -16.07
CA ASN A 6 -8.74 -10.56 -15.61
C ASN A 6 -7.58 -10.23 -14.68
N LYS A 7 -7.12 -11.19 -13.87
CA LYS A 7 -5.94 -11.02 -13.01
C LYS A 7 -4.68 -10.87 -13.85
N ASP A 8 -4.52 -11.72 -14.85
CA ASP A 8 -3.38 -11.67 -15.77
C ASP A 8 -3.30 -10.33 -16.50
N LYS A 9 -4.43 -9.83 -17.02
CA LYS A 9 -4.49 -8.52 -17.68
C LYS A 9 -4.06 -7.37 -16.77
N VAL A 10 -4.50 -7.38 -15.51
CA VAL A 10 -4.10 -6.34 -14.55
C VAL A 10 -2.62 -6.46 -14.22
N LEU A 11 -2.10 -7.67 -13.99
CA LEU A 11 -0.69 -7.91 -13.69
C LEU A 11 0.22 -7.57 -14.87
N SER A 12 -0.18 -7.91 -16.10
CA SER A 12 0.59 -7.58 -17.30
C SER A 12 0.66 -6.08 -17.51
N TYR A 13 -0.48 -5.39 -17.40
CA TYR A 13 -0.54 -3.94 -17.53
C TYR A 13 0.25 -3.24 -16.41
N LEU A 14 0.16 -3.73 -15.16
CA LEU A 14 0.95 -3.19 -14.06
C LEU A 14 2.45 -3.35 -14.33
N LYS A 15 2.91 -4.53 -14.77
CA LYS A 15 4.31 -4.80 -15.11
C LYS A 15 4.81 -3.91 -16.25
N GLU A 16 3.97 -3.68 -17.26
CA GLU A 16 4.26 -2.76 -18.37
C GLU A 16 4.45 -1.34 -17.87
N VAL A 17 3.51 -0.79 -17.10
CA VAL A 17 3.56 0.60 -16.63
C VAL A 17 4.75 0.83 -15.68
N VAL A 18 5.04 -0.10 -14.77
CA VAL A 18 6.17 0.06 -13.83
C VAL A 18 7.54 -0.12 -14.48
N SER A 19 7.62 -0.68 -15.69
CA SER A 19 8.88 -0.82 -16.43
C SER A 19 9.52 0.54 -16.78
N ALA A 20 8.70 1.60 -16.84
CA ALA A 20 9.18 2.97 -17.05
C ALA A 20 9.81 3.60 -15.80
N ASP A 21 9.68 2.98 -14.62
CA ASP A 21 10.33 3.48 -13.40
C ASP A 21 11.86 3.30 -13.50
N ARG A 22 12.59 4.37 -13.22
CA ARG A 22 14.06 4.37 -13.24
C ARG A 22 14.67 3.50 -12.16
N ASN A 23 13.93 3.22 -11.08
CA ASN A 23 14.36 2.34 -10.01
C ASN A 23 13.84 0.93 -10.25
N ARG A 24 14.62 -0.08 -9.85
CA ARG A 24 14.20 -1.48 -9.93
C ARG A 24 12.88 -1.70 -9.17
N VAL A 25 11.88 -2.19 -9.89
CA VAL A 25 10.60 -2.67 -9.35
C VAL A 25 10.50 -4.16 -9.60
N VAL A 26 9.98 -4.91 -8.63
CA VAL A 26 9.65 -6.34 -8.75
C VAL A 26 8.18 -6.50 -8.40
N VAL A 27 7.43 -7.23 -9.24
CA VAL A 27 6.01 -7.55 -9.03
C VAL A 27 5.90 -9.07 -9.01
N GLU A 28 5.55 -9.66 -7.86
CA GLU A 28 5.53 -11.12 -7.64
C GLU A 28 4.22 -11.79 -8.07
N GLY A 29 3.15 -11.02 -8.29
CA GLY A 29 1.85 -11.54 -8.69
C GLY A 29 0.77 -11.27 -7.65
N MET A 30 -0.40 -11.89 -7.82
CA MET A 30 -1.54 -11.73 -6.93
C MET A 30 -1.65 -12.90 -5.96
N THR A 31 -1.74 -12.60 -4.67
CA THR A 31 -1.95 -13.56 -3.59
C THR A 31 -3.36 -14.17 -3.64
N ASN A 32 -3.57 -15.27 -2.91
CA ASN A 32 -4.89 -15.88 -2.75
C ASN A 32 -5.93 -14.95 -2.11
N LEU A 33 -5.47 -13.91 -1.39
CA LEU A 33 -6.33 -12.86 -0.80
C LEU A 33 -6.67 -11.75 -1.80
N GLY A 34 -6.16 -11.82 -3.03
CA GLY A 34 -6.39 -10.81 -4.06
C GLY A 34 -5.48 -9.58 -3.96
N LEU A 35 -4.41 -9.65 -3.17
CA LEU A 35 -3.41 -8.56 -3.02
C LEU A 35 -2.25 -8.76 -3.99
N VAL A 36 -1.74 -7.69 -4.58
CA VAL A 36 -0.50 -7.74 -5.37
C VAL A 36 0.68 -7.38 -4.48
N GLU A 37 1.68 -8.25 -4.45
CA GLU A 37 2.93 -7.98 -3.75
C GLU A 37 3.96 -7.41 -4.74
N MET A 38 4.57 -6.29 -4.34
CA MET A 38 5.60 -5.64 -5.13
C MET A 38 6.64 -4.97 -4.25
N THR A 39 7.86 -4.88 -4.76
CA THR A 39 8.94 -4.13 -4.13
C THR A 39 9.50 -3.11 -5.10
N ARG A 40 9.90 -1.96 -4.57
CA ARG A 40 10.54 -0.88 -5.33
C ARG A 40 11.78 -0.44 -4.59
N LYS A 41 12.94 -0.43 -5.28
CA LYS A 41 14.20 0.00 -4.69
C LYS A 41 14.10 1.45 -4.19
N LYS A 42 14.36 1.67 -2.90
CA LYS A 42 14.44 3.01 -2.30
C LYS A 42 15.84 3.60 -2.55
N VAL A 43 15.89 4.73 -3.25
CA VAL A 43 17.16 5.42 -3.57
C VAL A 43 17.31 6.75 -2.82
N ARG A 44 16.21 7.38 -2.42
CA ARG A 44 16.19 8.64 -1.68
C ARG A 44 15.17 8.59 -0.54
N GLY A 45 15.20 9.60 0.34
CA GLY A 45 14.15 9.82 1.34
C GLY A 45 12.76 9.87 0.69
N SER A 46 11.73 9.44 1.42
CA SER A 46 10.36 9.48 0.87
C SER A 46 9.85 10.92 0.86
N LEU A 47 8.98 11.26 -0.10
CA LEU A 47 8.32 12.58 -0.12
C LEU A 47 7.57 12.83 1.20
N ARG A 48 6.93 11.79 1.75
CA ARG A 48 6.23 11.85 3.03
C ARG A 48 7.16 12.30 4.16
N ASP A 49 8.36 11.74 4.25
CA ASP A 49 9.32 12.14 5.30
C ASP A 49 9.77 13.60 5.10
N ALA A 50 9.86 14.06 3.85
CA ALA A 50 10.28 15.44 3.54
C ALA A 50 9.20 16.49 3.86
N VAL A 51 7.92 16.14 3.78
CA VAL A 51 6.80 17.11 3.88
C VAL A 51 5.87 16.88 5.07
N THR A 52 6.08 15.82 5.86
CA THR A 52 5.20 15.49 6.98
C THR A 52 5.98 15.28 8.27
N LYS A 53 5.30 15.50 9.39
CA LYS A 53 5.76 15.14 10.74
C LYS A 53 4.75 14.18 11.39
N PRO A 54 5.17 13.37 12.37
CA PRO A 54 4.24 12.52 13.12
C PRO A 54 3.10 13.34 13.74
N CYS A 55 1.87 12.80 13.69
CA CYS A 55 0.72 13.45 14.31
C CYS A 55 0.87 13.42 15.84
N PRO A 56 0.78 14.56 16.54
CA PRO A 56 0.99 14.60 17.99
C PRO A 56 -0.15 13.94 18.79
N VAL A 57 -1.33 13.77 18.17
CA VAL A 57 -2.51 13.21 18.85
C VAL A 57 -2.54 11.69 18.74
N CYS A 58 -2.37 11.15 17.53
CA CYS A 58 -2.50 9.71 17.28
C CYS A 58 -1.16 8.99 17.04
N GLY A 59 -0.03 9.71 17.00
CA GLY A 59 1.29 9.13 16.74
C GLY A 59 1.44 8.51 15.35
N GLY A 60 0.52 8.80 14.42
CA GLY A 60 0.51 8.20 13.07
C GLY A 60 -0.32 6.92 12.95
N THR A 61 -1.01 6.48 14.02
CA THR A 61 -1.91 5.30 13.98
C THR A 61 -3.20 5.55 13.21
N GLY A 62 -3.59 6.82 13.03
CA GLY A 62 -4.86 7.20 12.44
C GLY A 62 -6.09 6.86 13.29
N ARG A 63 -5.91 6.49 14.57
CA ARG A 63 -6.99 6.15 15.50
C ARG A 63 -6.83 6.88 16.83
N LEU A 64 -7.95 7.18 17.48
CA LEU A 64 -7.98 7.66 18.86
C LEU A 64 -8.56 6.56 19.75
N ILE A 65 -8.07 6.47 20.99
CA ILE A 65 -8.65 5.56 21.97
C ILE A 65 -9.99 6.16 22.41
N GLN A 66 -11.08 5.44 22.14
CA GLN A 66 -12.37 5.79 22.72
C GLN A 66 -12.30 5.64 24.23
N GLN A 67 -12.81 6.65 24.93
CA GLN A 67 -12.94 6.55 26.39
C GLN A 67 -13.87 5.38 26.75
N PRO A 68 -13.61 4.67 27.86
CA PRO A 68 -14.44 3.53 28.27
C PRO A 68 -15.94 3.84 28.37
N SER A 69 -16.29 5.08 28.74
CA SER A 69 -17.66 5.60 28.82
C SER A 69 -18.37 5.76 27.46
N GLN A 70 -17.62 5.75 26.35
CA GLN A 70 -18.13 5.93 24.99
C GLN A 70 -18.05 4.65 24.15
N ARG A 71 -17.79 3.50 24.78
CA ARG A 71 -17.90 2.20 24.11
C ARG A 71 -19.37 1.86 23.94
N SER A 72 -19.93 2.16 22.78
CA SER A 72 -21.17 1.52 22.35
C SER A 72 -20.91 0.02 22.29
N SER A 73 -21.66 -0.74 23.08
CA SER A 73 -21.68 -2.20 23.10
C SER A 73 -22.06 -2.70 21.71
N VAL A 74 -21.06 -3.14 20.95
CA VAL A 74 -21.23 -3.96 19.75
C VAL A 74 -21.13 -5.42 20.14
#